data_AF-A0A7Z2RD19-F1
#
_entry.id   AF-A0A7Z2RD19-F1
#
_cell.length_a   1.000
_cell.length_b   1.000
_cell.length_c   1.000
_cell.angle_alpha   90.00
_cell.angle_beta   90.00
_cell.angle_gamma   90.00
#
_symmetry.space_group_name_H-M   'P 1'
#
loop_
_entity.id
_entity.type
_entity.pdbx_description
1 polymer ?
#
loop_
_entity_poly.entity_id
_entity_poly.type
_entity_poly.pdbx_seq_one_letter_code
_entity_poly.pdbx_strand_id
1 'polypeptide(L)'
;MPELTYDQKLVDYATAPKASAGTICQIENGDFVKHWCGKLRGKFIQVGPTWKAASKQQAIEKAREFREQCRAEAKAKGLLPA
;
A
#
# COMPACT_ATOMS: atom_id res chain seq x y z
N MET A 1 -20.21 -4.43 4.48
CA MET A 1 -19.18 -4.40 5.54
C MET A 1 -19.10 -2.96 6.03
N PRO A 2 -19.05 -2.70 7.35
CA PRO A 2 -18.85 -1.34 7.84
C PRO A 2 -17.52 -0.80 7.31
N GLU A 3 -17.53 0.43 6.80
CA GLU A 3 -16.31 1.10 6.36
C GLU A 3 -15.44 1.37 7.59
N LEU A 4 -14.19 0.90 7.58
CA LEU A 4 -13.24 1.24 8.63
C LEU A 4 -13.03 2.76 8.65
N THR A 5 -13.01 3.33 9.84
CA THR A 5 -12.60 4.72 10.03
C THR A 5 -11.15 4.91 9.58
N TYR A 6 -10.75 6.15 9.35
CA TYR A 6 -9.39 6.44 8.92
C TYR A 6 -8.32 5.89 9.89
N ASP A 7 -8.55 6.07 11.20
CA ASP A 7 -7.64 5.57 12.24
C ASP A 7 -7.61 4.03 12.31
N GLN A 8 -8.75 3.37 12.08
CA GLN A 8 -8.79 1.91 11.96
C GLN A 8 -8.02 1.41 10.73
N LYS A 9 -8.10 2.13 9.59
CA LYS A 9 -7.32 1.81 8.40
C LYS A 9 -5.82 1.98 8.65
N LEU A 10 -5.41 3.03 9.37
CA LEU A 10 -4.01 3.24 9.74
C LEU A 10 -3.47 2.07 10.56
N VAL A 11 -4.18 1.63 11.60
CA VAL A 11 -3.78 0.48 12.42
C VAL A 11 -3.79 -0.82 11.61
N ASP A 12 -4.81 -1.05 10.77
CA ASP A 12 -4.92 -2.25 9.93
C ASP A 12 -3.72 -2.41 8.97
N TYR A 13 -3.33 -1.32 8.31
CA TYR A 13 -2.17 -1.32 7.42
C TYR A 13 -0.84 -1.32 8.17
N ALA A 14 -0.70 -0.57 9.26
CA ALA A 14 0.51 -0.54 10.08
C ALA A 14 0.87 -1.92 10.66
N THR A 15 -0.14 -2.71 11.01
CA THR A 15 0.00 -4.08 11.55
C THR A 15 0.02 -5.16 10.46
N ALA A 16 0.05 -4.79 9.18
CA ALA A 16 0.03 -5.76 8.09
C ALA A 16 1.27 -6.70 8.16
N PRO A 17 1.06 -8.03 8.22
CA PRO A 17 2.14 -9.00 8.47
C PRO A 17 3.11 -9.11 7.29
N LYS A 18 2.62 -8.92 6.07
CA LYS A 18 3.41 -9.10 4.84
C LYS A 18 3.14 -7.99 3.83
N ALA A 19 4.23 -7.38 3.36
CA ALA A 19 4.26 -6.60 2.13
C ALA A 19 4.43 -7.55 0.93
N SER A 20 3.62 -7.36 -0.09
CA SER A 20 3.65 -8.14 -1.32
C SER A 20 3.51 -7.22 -2.54
N ALA A 21 3.64 -7.79 -3.73
CA ALA A 21 3.40 -7.08 -4.97
C ALA A 21 2.44 -7.88 -5.85
N GLY A 22 1.67 -7.17 -6.67
CA GLY A 22 0.92 -7.75 -7.78
C GLY A 22 0.99 -6.84 -8.99
N THR A 23 0.37 -7.27 -10.08
CA THR A 23 0.28 -6.46 -11.29
C THR A 23 -1.14 -5.96 -11.51
N ILE A 24 -1.25 -4.75 -12.05
CA ILE A 24 -2.49 -4.21 -12.60
C ILE A 24 -2.26 -4.04 -14.10
N CYS A 25 -3.21 -4.55 -14.89
CA CYS A 25 -3.23 -4.33 -16.32
C CYS A 25 -4.09 -3.10 -16.60
N GLN A 26 -3.55 -2.11 -17.29
CA GLN A 26 -4.26 -0.90 -17.69
C GLN A 26 -4.11 -0.72 -19.20
N ILE A 27 -5.16 -0.23 -19.85
CA ILE A 27 -5.08 0.17 -21.26
C ILE A 27 -4.47 1.57 -21.31
N GLU A 28 -3.33 1.71 -21.97
CA GLU A 28 -2.63 2.97 -22.19
C GLU A 28 -2.38 3.11 -23.70
N ASN A 29 -2.94 4.15 -24.32
CA ASN A 29 -2.83 4.41 -25.76
C ASN A 29 -3.28 3.24 -26.66
N GLY A 30 -4.25 2.44 -26.20
CA GLY A 30 -4.76 1.27 -26.93
C GLY A 30 -4.04 -0.05 -26.61
N ASP A 31 -2.93 0.00 -25.87
CA ASP A 31 -2.15 -1.18 -25.50
C ASP A 31 -2.39 -1.62 -24.05
N PHE A 32 -2.37 -2.93 -23.81
CA PHE A 32 -2.45 -3.50 -22.47
C PHE A 32 -1.09 -3.45 -21.78
N VAL A 33 -0.90 -2.48 -20.87
CA VAL A 33 0.32 -2.30 -20.09
C VAL A 33 0.16 -2.90 -18.70
N LYS A 34 1.10 -3.75 -18.30
CA LYS A 34 1.17 -4.34 -16.95
C LYS A 34 2.10 -3.52 -16.06
N HIS A 35 1.55 -2.97 -15.00
CA HIS A 35 2.30 -2.23 -13.98
C HIS A 35 2.46 -3.05 -12.71
N TRP A 36 3.61 -2.97 -12.07
CA TRP A 36 3.80 -3.55 -10.73
C TRP A 36 3.25 -2.61 -9.66
N CYS A 37 2.62 -3.18 -8.64
CA CYS A 37 1.95 -2.41 -7.60
C CYS A 37 2.16 -3.08 -6.24
N GLY A 38 2.43 -2.26 -5.23
CA GLY A 38 2.54 -2.74 -3.85
C GLY A 38 1.19 -3.21 -3.31
N LYS A 39 1.23 -4.21 -2.44
CA LYS A 39 0.04 -4.78 -1.79
C LYS A 39 0.25 -5.01 -0.30
N LEU A 40 -0.75 -4.63 0.49
CA LEU A 40 -0.89 -4.97 1.91
C LEU A 40 -2.27 -5.60 2.13
N ARG A 41 -2.32 -6.74 2.84
CA ARG A 41 -3.57 -7.49 3.10
C ARG A 41 -4.44 -7.73 1.84
N GLY A 42 -3.79 -8.00 0.71
CA GLY A 42 -4.45 -8.23 -0.58
C GLY A 42 -4.93 -6.96 -1.31
N LYS A 43 -4.87 -5.79 -0.67
CA LYS A 43 -5.26 -4.50 -1.26
C LYS A 43 -4.06 -3.81 -1.88
N PHE A 44 -4.27 -3.18 -3.04
CA PHE A 44 -3.26 -2.34 -3.68
C PHE A 44 -3.11 -1.02 -2.92
N ILE A 45 -1.88 -0.58 -2.74
CA ILE A 45 -1.55 0.67 -2.05
C ILE A 45 -0.96 1.68 -3.04
N GLN A 46 -1.11 2.96 -2.71
CA GLN A 46 -0.52 4.06 -3.44
C GLN A 46 0.38 4.84 -2.49
N VAL A 47 1.62 5.10 -2.93
CA VAL A 47 2.57 5.97 -2.24
C VAL A 47 2.89 7.12 -3.18
N GLY A 48 2.64 8.35 -2.72
CA GLY A 48 2.82 9.55 -3.51
C GLY A 48 1.88 9.64 -4.73
N PRO A 49 2.34 10.19 -5.87
CA PRO A 49 1.47 10.51 -6.99
C PRO A 49 1.04 9.29 -7.82
N THR A 50 1.69 8.13 -7.65
CA THR A 50 1.41 6.94 -8.45
C THR A 50 1.56 5.63 -7.68
N TRP A 51 0.64 4.69 -7.95
CA TRP A 51 0.68 3.31 -7.48
C TRP A 51 1.58 2.40 -8.33
N LYS A 52 2.06 2.90 -9.47
CA LYS A 52 2.87 2.14 -10.45
C LYS A 52 4.33 2.05 -9.98
N ALA A 53 4.92 0.88 -10.15
CA ALA A 53 6.34 0.61 -9.93
C ALA A 53 6.92 -0.05 -11.19
N ALA A 54 8.21 0.20 -11.44
CA ALA A 54 8.92 -0.35 -12.58
C ALA A 54 9.23 -1.85 -12.40
N SER A 55 9.35 -2.32 -11.16
CA SER A 55 9.67 -3.72 -10.85
C SER A 55 8.89 -4.25 -9.65
N LYS A 56 8.81 -5.58 -9.56
CA LYS A 56 8.23 -6.28 -8.41
C LYS A 56 8.91 -5.88 -7.10
N GLN A 57 10.24 -5.74 -7.10
CA GLN A 57 11.00 -5.38 -5.91
C GLN A 57 10.63 -3.97 -5.44
N GLN A 58 10.58 -3.01 -6.37
CA GLN A 58 10.19 -1.63 -6.08
C GLN A 58 8.73 -1.54 -5.59
N ALA A 59 7.83 -2.37 -6.12
CA ALA A 59 6.46 -2.47 -5.61
C ALA A 59 6.40 -2.97 -4.16
N ILE A 60 7.23 -3.96 -3.80
CA ILE A 60 7.32 -4.45 -2.41
C ILE A 60 7.90 -3.36 -1.49
N GLU A 61 8.91 -2.62 -1.96
CA GLU A 61 9.50 -1.50 -1.22
C GLU A 61 8.46 -0.40 -0.96
N LYS A 62 7.71 0.03 -1.98
CA LYS A 62 6.59 0.97 -1.81
C LYS A 62 5.55 0.45 -0.81
N ALA A 63 5.23 -0.84 -0.82
CA ALA A 63 4.31 -1.42 0.16
C ALA A 63 4.87 -1.40 1.59
N ARG A 64 6.20 -1.58 1.75
CA ARG A 64 6.87 -1.45 3.06
C ARG A 64 6.87 0.01 3.52
N GLU A 65 7.20 0.93 2.64
CA GLU A 65 7.20 2.37 2.90
C GLU A 65 5.82 2.86 3.34
N PHE A 66 4.76 2.47 2.62
CA PHE A 66 3.38 2.79 3.02
C PHE A 66 3.05 2.26 4.42
N ARG A 67 3.46 1.01 4.71
CA ARG A 67 3.26 0.43 6.04
C ARG A 67 3.99 1.24 7.12
N GLU A 68 5.20 1.69 6.85
CA GLU A 68 5.98 2.52 7.76
C GLU A 68 5.36 3.90 7.97
N GLN A 69 4.83 4.53 6.91
CA GLN A 69 4.08 5.78 7.00
C GLN A 69 2.83 5.60 7.88
N CYS A 70 2.04 4.54 7.64
CA CYS A 70 0.89 4.23 8.50
C CYS A 70 1.30 3.98 9.95
N ARG A 71 2.45 3.31 10.18
CA ARG A 71 2.95 3.03 11.53
C ARG A 71 3.42 4.31 12.24
N ALA A 72 4.14 5.17 11.54
CA ALA A 72 4.60 6.45 12.06
C ALA A 72 3.41 7.36 12.42
N GLU A 73 2.42 7.45 11.54
CA GLU A 73 1.22 8.23 11.79
C GLU A 73 0.37 7.64 12.92
N ALA A 74 0.16 6.33 12.94
CA ALA A 74 -0.56 5.67 14.02
C ALA A 74 0.12 5.86 15.38
N LYS A 75 1.46 5.82 15.44
CA LYS A 75 2.22 6.15 16.66
C LYS A 75 2.06 7.61 17.05
N ALA A 76 2.15 8.54 16.10
CA ALA A 76 1.97 9.98 16.35
C ALA A 76 0.57 10.31 16.88
N LYS A 77 -0.44 9.54 16.48
CA LYS A 77 -1.82 9.63 16.98
C LYS A 77 -2.08 8.85 18.28
N GLY A 78 -1.09 8.15 18.83
CA GLY A 78 -1.25 7.31 20.02
C GLY A 78 -2.08 6.04 19.80
N LEU A 79 -2.30 5.62 18.56
CA LEU A 79 -3.07 4.42 18.18
C LEU A 79 -2.24 3.13 18.25
N LEU A 80 -0.91 3.25 18.25
CA LEU A 80 0.03 2.14 18.42
C LEU A 80 1.06 2.47 19.51
N PRO A 81 1.55 1.46 20.25
CA PRO A 81 2.64 1.65 21.20
C PRO A 81 3.92 2.14 20.48
N ALA A 82 4.66 2.99 21.19
CA ALA A 82 5.92 3.58 20.75
C ALA A 82 7.00 2.54 20.42
#